data_AF-A0A8E0KJD6-F1
#
_entry.id   AF-A0A8E0KJD6-F1
#
_cell.length_a   1.000
_cell.length_b   1.000
_cell.length_c   1.000
_cell.angle_alpha   90.00
_cell.angle_beta   90.00
_cell.angle_gamma   90.00
#
_symmetry.space_group_name_H-M   'P 1'
#
loop_
_entity.id
_entity.type
_entity.pdbx_description
1 polymer ?
#
loop_
_entity_poly.entity_id
_entity_poly.type
_entity_poly.pdbx_seq_one_letter_code
_entity_poly.pdbx_strand_id
1 'polypeptide(L)'
;MTDPIESAIFDHLNRLAPGKSIEPSDVAKELQPEQWQRMLPKVRGVAVGLAREGRLIITKKGKPVDPNAFKGVIRLKLPDAPGDDDPA
;
A
#
# COMPACT_ATOMS: atom_id res chain seq x y z
N MET A 1 11.20 8.02 13.69
CA MET A 1 9.96 8.77 13.37
C MET A 1 9.37 8.10 12.16
N THR A 2 8.26 7.38 12.31
CA THR A 2 7.61 6.69 11.19
C THR A 2 7.11 7.71 10.18
N ASP A 3 7.28 7.44 8.88
CA ASP A 3 6.82 8.33 7.82
C ASP A 3 5.29 8.54 7.94
N PRO A 4 4.76 9.77 7.91
CA PRO A 4 3.32 10.00 8.10
C PRO A 4 2.47 9.28 7.04
N ILE A 5 3.05 9.06 5.85
CA ILE A 5 2.45 8.27 4.77
C ILE A 5 2.34 6.80 5.15
N GLU A 6 3.39 6.24 5.75
CA GLU A 6 3.39 4.84 6.20
C GLU A 6 2.27 4.61 7.22
N SER A 7 2.20 5.47 8.24
CA SER A 7 1.16 5.38 9.27
C SER A 7 -0.24 5.46 8.67
N ALA A 8 -0.49 6.39 7.75
CA ALA A 8 -1.78 6.54 7.09
C ALA A 8 -2.16 5.30 6.25
N ILE A 9 -1.20 4.69 5.54
CA ILE A 9 -1.44 3.44 4.79
C ILE A 9 -1.92 2.33 5.73
N PHE A 10 -1.21 2.11 6.84
CA PHE A 10 -1.55 1.04 7.78
C PHE A 10 -2.83 1.32 8.54
N ASP A 11 -3.09 2.56 8.94
CA ASP A 11 -4.34 2.95 9.61
C ASP A 11 -5.55 2.65 8.72
N HIS A 12 -5.48 3.04 7.44
CA HIS A 12 -6.51 2.73 6.46
C HIS A 12 -6.71 1.22 6.27
N LEU A 13 -5.62 0.45 6.16
CA LEU A 13 -5.70 -1.00 6.00
C LEU A 13 -6.26 -1.70 7.24
N ASN A 14 -5.89 -1.26 8.44
CA ASN A 14 -6.36 -1.81 9.71
C ASN A 14 -7.86 -1.56 9.96
N ARG A 15 -8.43 -0.51 9.37
CA ARG A 15 -9.88 -0.26 9.40
C ARG A 15 -10.67 -1.18 8.49
N LEU A 16 -10.02 -1.85 7.53
CA LEU A 16 -10.69 -2.75 6.60
C LEU A 16 -10.67 -4.20 7.11
N ALA A 17 -11.59 -5.00 6.60
CA ALA A 17 -11.55 -6.44 6.81
C ALA A 17 -10.25 -7.06 6.24
N PRO A 18 -9.74 -8.15 6.84
CA PRO A 18 -8.55 -8.84 6.33
C PRO A 18 -8.71 -9.22 4.85
N GLY A 19 -7.62 -9.08 4.09
CA GLY A 19 -7.59 -9.32 2.64
C GLY A 19 -8.19 -8.19 1.78
N LYS A 20 -8.73 -7.13 2.37
CA LYS A 20 -9.13 -5.93 1.63
C LYS A 20 -7.92 -5.08 1.25
N SER A 21 -8.18 -4.14 0.35
CA SER A 21 -7.15 -3.31 -0.27
C SER A 21 -7.63 -1.87 -0.40
N ILE A 22 -6.72 -0.91 -0.27
CA ILE A 22 -6.96 0.52 -0.46
C ILE A 22 -6.32 1.03 -1.75
N GLU A 23 -6.75 2.20 -2.20
CA GLU A 23 -6.12 2.94 -3.28
C GLU A 23 -5.15 3.98 -2.71
N PRO A 24 -3.99 4.23 -3.33
CA PRO A 24 -3.03 5.23 -2.84
C PRO A 24 -3.62 6.66 -2.85
N SER A 25 -4.65 6.89 -3.65
CA SER A 25 -5.41 8.15 -3.65
C SER A 25 -6.18 8.40 -2.36
N ASP A 26 -6.67 7.37 -1.68
CA ASP A 26 -7.38 7.53 -0.41
C ASP A 26 -6.43 8.04 0.68
N VAL A 27 -5.26 7.41 0.80
CA VAL A 27 -4.19 7.84 1.70
C VAL A 27 -3.75 9.27 1.38
N ALA A 28 -3.59 9.59 0.08
CA ALA A 28 -3.22 10.93 -0.34
C ALA A 28 -4.28 11.98 0.02
N LYS A 29 -5.57 11.64 -0.08
CA LYS A 29 -6.68 12.52 0.27
C LYS A 29 -6.83 12.70 1.79
N GLU A 30 -6.52 11.67 2.57
CA GLU A 30 -6.49 11.78 4.03
C GLU A 30 -5.40 12.76 4.48
N LEU A 31 -4.21 12.66 3.90
CA LEU A 31 -3.07 13.51 4.26
C LEU A 31 -3.21 14.94 3.73
N GLN A 32 -3.56 15.11 2.45
CA GLN A 32 -3.75 16.42 1.82
C GLN A 32 -4.91 16.37 0.81
N PRO A 33 -6.16 16.59 1.23
CA PRO A 33 -7.32 16.49 0.34
C PRO A 33 -7.29 17.49 -0.83
N GLU A 34 -6.68 18.66 -0.66
CA GLU A 34 -6.57 19.68 -1.71
C GLU A 34 -5.41 19.42 -2.69
N GLN A 35 -4.35 18.74 -2.23
CA GLN A 35 -3.11 18.52 -2.98
C GLN A 35 -2.79 17.04 -3.17
N TRP A 36 -3.80 16.17 -3.07
CA TRP A 36 -3.65 14.71 -3.10
C TRP A 36 -2.91 14.21 -4.35
N GLN A 37 -3.10 14.87 -5.49
CA GLN A 37 -2.38 14.54 -6.73
C GLN A 37 -0.86 14.70 -6.61
N ARG A 38 -0.39 15.70 -5.84
CA ARG A 38 1.03 15.91 -5.54
C ARG A 38 1.55 14.92 -4.50
N MET A 39 0.65 14.36 -3.69
CA MET A 39 0.98 13.34 -2.70
C MET A 39 1.10 11.94 -3.32
N LEU A 40 0.34 11.63 -4.37
CA LEU A 40 0.40 10.33 -5.07
C LEU A 40 1.81 9.80 -5.34
N PRO A 41 2.76 10.55 -5.93
CA PRO A 41 4.12 10.03 -6.15
C PRO A 41 4.84 9.71 -4.84
N LYS A 42 4.62 10.47 -3.76
CA LYS A 42 5.20 10.18 -2.45
C LYS A 42 4.57 8.94 -1.81
N VAL A 43 3.24 8.83 -1.85
CA VAL A 43 2.50 7.65 -1.36
C VAL A 43 2.93 6.40 -2.10
N ARG A 44 3.08 6.47 -3.43
CA ARG A 44 3.60 5.37 -4.24
C ARG A 44 5.03 5.01 -3.86
N GLY A 45 5.91 5.99 -3.67
CA GLY A 45 7.29 5.73 -3.24
C GLY A 45 7.37 4.97 -1.91
N VAL A 46 6.60 5.41 -0.91
CA VAL A 46 6.54 4.72 0.40
C VAL A 46 5.93 3.33 0.26
N ALA A 47 4.81 3.19 -0.44
CA ALA A 47 4.17 1.89 -0.68
C ALA A 47 5.10 0.90 -1.40
N VAL A 48 5.92 1.37 -2.34
CA VAL A 48 6.95 0.58 -3.02
C VAL A 48 8.03 0.14 -2.04
N GLY A 49 8.51 1.04 -1.16
CA GLY A 49 9.44 0.69 -0.09
C GLY A 49 8.90 -0.42 0.80
N LEU A 50 7.68 -0.22 1.33
CA LEU A 50 7.00 -1.18 2.20
C LEU A 50 6.78 -2.53 1.50
N ALA A 51 6.47 -2.53 0.20
CA ALA A 51 6.30 -3.76 -0.56
C ALA A 51 7.62 -4.50 -0.78
N ARG A 52 8.73 -3.78 -0.96
CA ARG A 52 10.08 -4.37 -1.02
C ARG A 52 10.52 -4.97 0.31
N GLU A 53 10.05 -4.40 1.42
CA GLU A 53 10.25 -4.93 2.77
C GLU A 53 9.33 -6.12 3.11
N GLY A 54 8.41 -6.50 2.21
CA GLY A 54 7.42 -7.55 2.48
C GLY A 54 6.32 -7.14 3.45
N ARG A 55 6.24 -5.86 3.83
CA ARG A 55 5.23 -5.31 4.75
C ARG A 55 3.91 -4.94 4.06
N LEU A 56 3.90 -4.92 2.73
CA LEU A 56 2.76 -4.53 1.91
C LEU A 56 2.74 -5.33 0.61
N ILE A 57 1.55 -5.59 0.03
CA ILE A 57 1.45 -6.15 -1.32
C ILE A 57 0.75 -5.16 -2.24
N ILE A 58 1.42 -4.85 -3.36
CA ILE A 58 0.84 -4.03 -4.43
C ILE A 58 0.20 -4.95 -5.46
N THR A 59 -1.08 -4.73 -5.73
CA THR A 59 -1.85 -5.50 -6.70
C THR A 59 -2.44 -4.60 -7.77
N LYS A 60 -2.62 -5.16 -8.97
CA LYS A 60 -3.31 -4.53 -10.09
C LYS A 60 -4.24 -5.54 -10.74
N LYS A 61 -5.51 -5.18 -10.91
CA LYS A 61 -6.56 -6.10 -11.39
C LYS A 61 -6.56 -7.44 -10.64
N GLY A 62 -6.33 -7.41 -9.33
CA GLY A 62 -6.30 -8.59 -8.46
C GLY A 62 -5.00 -9.41 -8.48
N LYS A 63 -4.03 -9.08 -9.34
CA LYS A 63 -2.74 -9.78 -9.40
C LYS A 63 -1.63 -8.98 -8.71
N PRO A 64 -0.73 -9.59 -7.93
CA PRO A 64 0.45 -8.90 -7.44
C PRO A 64 1.26 -8.40 -8.64
N VAL A 65 1.71 -7.16 -8.56
CA VAL A 65 2.52 -6.54 -9.63
C VAL A 65 3.81 -6.02 -9.07
N ASP A 66 4.82 -6.01 -9.93
CA ASP A 66 6.11 -5.46 -9.56
C ASP A 66 5.97 -3.98 -9.19
N PRO A 67 6.41 -3.59 -7.98
CA PRO A 67 6.24 -2.25 -7.46
C PRO A 67 7.01 -1.17 -8.28
N ASN A 68 7.98 -1.57 -9.11
CA ASN A 68 8.75 -0.62 -9.93
C ASN A 68 8.22 -0.49 -11.37
N ALA A 69 7.36 -1.41 -11.83
CA ALA A 69 6.95 -1.48 -13.23
C ALA A 69 5.45 -1.17 -13.49
N PHE A 70 4.72 -0.66 -12.50
CA PHE A 70 3.29 -0.42 -12.65
C PHE A 70 2.93 1.01 -13.11
N LYS A 71 2.02 1.11 -14.09
CA LYS A 71 1.35 2.35 -14.51
C LYS A 71 -0.16 2.24 -14.25
N GLY A 72 -0.77 3.34 -13.81
CA GLY A 72 -2.22 3.44 -13.56
C GLY A 72 -2.65 3.00 -12.15
N VAL A 73 -3.94 2.70 -12.01
CA VAL A 73 -4.57 2.34 -10.73
C VAL A 73 -3.96 1.06 -10.18
N ILE A 74 -3.52 1.14 -8.92
CA ILE A 74 -3.04 0.02 -8.11
C ILE A 74 -3.79 -0.02 -6.80
N ARG A 75 -3.76 -1.18 -6.15
CA ARG A 75 -4.31 -1.37 -4.83
C ARG A 75 -3.25 -1.90 -3.88
N LEU A 76 -3.22 -1.33 -2.69
CA LEU A 76 -2.35 -1.71 -1.60
C LEU A 76 -3.15 -2.64 -0.69
N LYS A 77 -2.59 -3.79 -0.33
CA LYS A 77 -3.18 -4.69 0.66
C LYS A 77 -2.13 -5.08 1.67
N LEU A 78 -2.57 -5.47 2.87
CA LEU A 78 -1.68 -6.12 3.81
C LEU A 78 -1.19 -7.45 3.21
N PRO A 79 0.05 -7.87 3.51
CA PRO A 79 0.42 -9.25 3.29
C PRO A 79 -0.60 -10.13 4.00
N ASP A 80 -1.00 -11.22 3.35
CA ASP A 80 -1.63 -12.30 4.11
C ASP A 80 -0.63 -12.62 5.22
N ALA A 81 -1.07 -12.70 6.48
CA ALA A 81 -0.20 -13.16 7.55
C ALA A 81 0.55 -14.39 7.03
N PRO A 82 1.85 -14.56 7.32
CA PRO A 82 2.53 -15.77 6.89
C PRO A 82 1.78 -16.96 7.50
N GLY A 83 0.85 -17.53 6.74
CA GLY A 83 0.47 -18.91 6.88
C GLY A 83 1.73 -19.63 6.51
N ASP A 84 2.45 -20.10 7.53
CA ASP A 84 2.82 -21.50 7.59
C ASP A 84 3.31 -22.05 6.24
N ASP A 85 4.34 -21.43 5.69
CA ASP A 85 5.23 -22.07 4.71
C ASP A 85 6.62 -21.98 5.34
N ASP A 86 6.77 -22.77 6.41
CA ASP A 86 8.05 -23.19 6.96
C ASP A 86 8.49 -24.41 6.16
N PRO A 87 9.49 -24.30 5.25
CA PRO A 87 10.14 -25.46 4.72
C PRO A 87 11.23 -25.90 5.71
N ALA A 88 10.93 -26.91 6.52
CA ALA A 88 11.91 -27.72 7.22
C ALA A 88 11.79 -29.19 6.79
#